data_AF-A0A9X8E839-F1
#
_entry.id   AF-A0A9X8E839-F1
#
_cell.length_a   1.000
_cell.length_b   1.000
_cell.length_c   1.000
_cell.angle_alpha   90.00
_cell.angle_beta   90.00
_cell.angle_gamma   90.00
#
_symmetry.space_group_name_H-M   'P 1'
#
loop_
_entity.id
_entity.type
_entity.pdbx_description
1 polymer ?
#
loop_
_entity_poly.entity_id
_entity_poly.type
_entity_poly.pdbx_seq_one_letter_code
_entity_poly.pdbx_strand_id
1 'polypeptide(L)'
;MLPPMMLMLMLLPLMTLAAVQVPLPSSPPGFTIGKGCLNSSVQLDVFMDLLCPFSKDAFRGLKRLVHHLSPSDFRLRVHQFPLPYHQQAYSVAQASETIVFALGRDSFETWMDAV
;
A
#
# COMPACT_ATOMS: atom_id res chain seq x y z
N MET A 1 -36.22 -8.11 35.75
CA MET A 1 -34.81 -8.51 35.98
C MET A 1 -34.44 -9.49 34.88
N LEU A 2 -33.51 -9.15 33.98
CA LEU A 2 -33.12 -10.07 32.90
C LEU A 2 -32.34 -11.25 33.51
N PRO A 3 -32.67 -12.51 33.20
CA PRO A 3 -31.97 -13.67 33.75
C PRO A 3 -30.49 -13.65 33.33
N PRO A 4 -29.56 -14.08 34.21
CA PRO A 4 -28.11 -14.00 33.96
C PRO A 4 -27.67 -14.74 32.70
N MET A 5 -28.38 -15.80 32.32
CA MET A 5 -28.15 -16.54 31.06
C MET A 5 -28.43 -15.67 29.83
N MET A 6 -29.45 -14.81 29.86
CA MET A 6 -29.80 -13.92 28.76
C MET A 6 -28.83 -12.73 28.65
N LEU A 7 -28.26 -12.29 29.79
CA LEU A 7 -27.18 -11.31 29.80
C LEU A 7 -25.88 -11.90 29.21
N MET A 8 -25.56 -13.15 29.52
CA MET A 8 -24.38 -13.85 29.00
C MET A 8 -24.48 -14.08 27.48
N LEU A 9 -25.67 -14.44 26.98
CA LEU A 9 -25.94 -14.58 25.54
C LEU A 9 -25.81 -13.26 24.76
N MET A 10 -26.06 -12.12 25.41
CA MET A 10 -25.93 -10.79 24.79
C MET A 10 -24.50 -10.23 24.85
N LEU A 11 -23.72 -10.61 25.87
CA LEU A 11 -22.34 -10.12 26.07
C LEU A 11 -21.30 -10.91 25.25
N LEU A 12 -21.53 -12.19 24.99
CA LEU A 12 -20.61 -13.04 24.22
C LEU A 12 -20.38 -12.53 22.78
N PRO A 13 -21.41 -12.15 22.00
CA PRO A 13 -21.23 -11.58 20.67
C PRO A 13 -20.45 -10.26 20.72
N LEU A 14 -20.76 -9.39 21.70
CA LEU A 14 -20.12 -8.08 21.82
C LEU A 14 -18.61 -8.19 22.05
N MET A 15 -18.17 -9.17 22.83
CA MET A 15 -16.74 -9.46 23.03
C MET A 15 -16.07 -10.04 21.78
N THR A 16 -16.79 -10.84 20.98
CA THR A 16 -16.24 -11.34 19.69
C THR A 16 -16.10 -10.25 18.63
N LEU A 17 -17.00 -9.25 18.58
CA LEU A 17 -16.87 -8.12 17.65
C LEU A 17 -15.61 -7.27 17.91
N ALA A 18 -15.19 -7.14 19.18
CA ALA A 18 -14.00 -6.36 19.54
C ALA A 18 -12.68 -6.99 19.05
N ALA A 19 -12.65 -8.31 18.78
CA ALA A 19 -11.46 -9.02 18.32
C ALA A 19 -11.29 -9.04 16.79
N VAL A 20 -12.29 -8.58 16.03
CA VAL A 20 -12.30 -8.63 14.55
C VAL A 20 -11.82 -7.31 13.91
N GLN A 21 -11.53 -6.28 14.70
CA GLN A 21 -11.01 -5.03 14.16
C GLN A 21 -9.64 -5.25 13.50
N VAL A 22 -9.57 -5.00 12.19
CA VAL A 22 -8.30 -5.02 11.44
C VAL A 22 -7.36 -4.00 12.10
N PRO A 23 -6.14 -4.39 12.51
CA PRO A 23 -5.22 -3.47 13.16
C PRO A 23 -4.96 -2.28 12.25
N LEU A 24 -5.01 -1.07 12.82
CA LEU A 24 -4.71 0.14 12.08
C LEU A 24 -3.24 0.06 11.60
N PRO A 25 -2.97 0.17 10.29
CA PRO A 25 -1.62 0.06 9.80
C PRO A 25 -0.76 1.19 10.37
N SER A 26 0.47 0.86 10.77
CA SER A 26 1.41 1.81 11.38
C SER A 26 1.89 2.90 10.43
N SER A 27 1.64 2.75 9.13
CA SER A 27 1.96 3.72 8.09
C SER A 27 0.84 3.76 7.05
N PRO A 28 0.57 4.92 6.42
CA PRO A 28 -0.34 4.97 5.28
C PRO A 28 0.08 3.96 4.19
N PRO A 29 -0.87 3.37 3.46
CA PRO A 29 -0.60 2.39 2.41
C PRO A 29 0.22 2.99 1.25
N GLY A 30 0.90 2.14 0.49
CA GLY A 30 1.77 2.52 -0.63
C GLY A 30 3.26 2.57 -0.29
N PHE A 31 4.06 2.75 -1.33
CA PHE A 31 5.52 2.66 -1.29
C PHE A 31 6.15 3.99 -1.62
N THR A 32 7.07 4.44 -0.77
CA THR A 32 7.88 5.63 -1.08
C THR A 32 9.02 5.23 -1.99
N ILE A 33 9.18 5.94 -3.10
CA ILE A 33 10.27 5.73 -4.04
C ILE A 33 11.43 6.66 -3.67
N GLY A 34 12.65 6.13 -3.67
CA GLY A 34 13.82 6.86 -3.16
C GLY A 34 13.68 7.26 -1.69
N LYS A 35 14.14 8.46 -1.34
CA LYS A 35 14.30 8.91 0.06
C LYS A 35 13.42 10.11 0.45
N GLY A 36 12.36 10.39 -0.31
CA GLY A 36 11.49 11.56 -0.09
C GLY A 36 10.93 11.62 1.35
N CYS A 37 10.96 12.81 1.95
CA CYS A 37 10.55 13.05 3.34
C CYS A 37 9.05 13.25 3.49
N LEU A 38 8.46 12.86 4.62
CA LEU A 38 7.03 13.06 4.90
C LEU A 38 6.59 14.53 4.95
N ASN A 39 7.53 15.45 5.14
CA ASN A 39 7.32 16.90 5.15
C ASN A 39 7.83 17.58 3.88
N SER A 40 7.98 16.84 2.77
CA SER A 40 8.45 17.42 1.51
C SER A 40 7.48 18.50 1.01
N SER A 41 8.02 19.52 0.35
CA SER A 41 7.25 20.64 -0.21
C SER A 41 6.13 20.16 -1.16
N VAL A 42 6.42 19.14 -1.97
CA VAL A 42 5.46 18.46 -2.83
C VAL A 42 5.41 16.97 -2.48
N GLN A 43 4.20 16.46 -2.26
CA GLN A 43 3.93 15.03 -2.11
C GLN A 43 3.02 14.60 -3.26
N LEU A 44 3.49 13.64 -4.05
CA LEU A 44 2.77 13.08 -5.17
C LEU A 44 2.42 11.62 -4.89
N ASP A 45 1.14 11.34 -4.79
CA ASP A 45 0.58 10.01 -4.67
C ASP A 45 0.07 9.56 -6.05
N VAL A 46 0.57 8.43 -6.53
CA VAL A 46 0.17 7.85 -7.82
C VAL A 46 -0.41 6.46 -7.62
N PHE A 47 -1.47 6.16 -8.36
CA PHE A 47 -2.10 4.84 -8.38
C PHE A 47 -1.66 4.13 -9.65
N MET A 48 -1.00 2.98 -9.51
CA MET A 48 -0.38 2.25 -10.60
C MET A 48 -0.84 0.80 -10.61
N ASP A 49 -1.23 0.32 -11.78
CA ASP A 49 -1.40 -1.10 -12.03
C ASP A 49 -0.08 -1.66 -12.54
N LEU A 50 0.39 -2.73 -11.91
CA LEU A 50 1.67 -3.36 -12.21
C LEU A 50 1.70 -4.08 -13.57
N LEU A 51 0.55 -4.33 -14.18
CA LEU A 51 0.43 -4.90 -15.53
C LEU A 51 0.15 -3.85 -16.61
N CYS A 52 -0.06 -2.58 -16.23
CA CYS A 52 -0.40 -1.53 -17.18
C CYS A 52 0.86 -0.96 -17.85
N PRO A 53 0.98 -1.01 -19.20
CA PRO A 53 2.13 -0.46 -19.90
C PRO A 53 2.28 1.07 -19.69
N PHE A 54 1.16 1.79 -19.57
CA PHE A 54 1.21 3.23 -19.31
C PHE A 54 1.67 3.56 -17.89
N SER A 55 1.33 2.73 -16.89
CA SER A 55 1.85 2.88 -15.53
C SER A 55 3.37 2.66 -15.51
N LYS A 56 3.86 1.65 -16.25
CA LYS A 56 5.31 1.41 -16.42
C LYS A 56 6.02 2.60 -17.07
N ASP A 57 5.47 3.15 -18.13
CA ASP A 57 6.07 4.32 -18.80
C ASP A 57 6.04 5.58 -17.93
N ALA A 58 4.93 5.82 -17.21
CA ALA A 58 4.83 6.92 -16.26
C ALA A 58 5.83 6.78 -15.11
N PHE A 59 6.01 5.57 -14.57
CA PHE A 59 6.93 5.30 -13.48
C PHE A 59 8.37 5.70 -13.83
N ARG A 60 8.84 5.44 -15.06
CA ARG A 60 10.17 5.86 -15.52
C ARG A 60 10.38 7.37 -15.44
N GLY A 61 9.39 8.15 -15.87
CA GLY A 61 9.46 9.61 -15.79
C GLY A 61 9.44 10.12 -14.35
N LEU A 62 8.58 9.55 -13.52
CA LEU A 62 8.46 9.89 -12.10
C LEU A 62 9.72 9.54 -11.31
N LYS A 63 10.33 8.39 -11.58
CA LYS A 63 11.61 7.97 -10.98
C LYS A 63 12.74 8.95 -11.31
N ARG A 64 12.79 9.47 -12.55
CA ARG A 64 13.76 10.54 -12.89
C ARG A 64 13.55 11.79 -12.05
N LEU A 65 12.30 12.21 -11.79
CA LEU A 65 12.03 13.36 -10.92
C LEU A 65 12.51 13.13 -9.49
N VAL A 66 12.27 11.93 -8.93
CA VAL A 66 12.77 11.53 -7.60
C VAL A 66 14.29 11.66 -7.50
N HIS A 67 15.02 11.32 -8.57
CA HIS A 67 16.48 11.43 -8.59
C HIS A 67 17.00 12.85 -8.86
N HIS A 68 16.21 13.73 -9.48
CA HIS A 68 16.60 15.11 -9.77
C HIS A 68 16.27 16.09 -8.64
N LEU A 69 15.23 15.83 -7.86
CA LEU A 69 14.76 16.71 -6.80
C LEU A 69 15.30 16.26 -5.44
N SER A 70 15.45 17.22 -4.51
CA SER A 70 15.90 16.88 -3.16
C SER A 70 14.79 16.15 -2.38
N PRO A 71 15.15 15.29 -1.41
CA PRO A 71 14.16 14.62 -0.54
C PRO A 71 13.21 15.55 0.21
N SER A 72 13.63 16.79 0.50
CA SER A 72 12.80 17.82 1.14
C SER A 72 11.89 18.56 0.16
N ASP A 73 12.14 18.51 -1.14
CA ASP A 73 11.31 19.19 -2.13
C ASP A 73 10.23 18.27 -2.68
N PHE A 74 10.55 16.99 -2.88
CA PHE A 74 9.65 16.07 -3.57
C PHE A 74 9.65 14.68 -2.95
N ARG A 75 8.44 14.14 -2.81
CA ARG A 75 8.20 12.76 -2.39
C ARG A 75 7.19 12.10 -3.29
N LEU A 76 7.56 10.95 -3.84
CA LEU A 76 6.69 10.09 -4.63
C LEU A 76 6.22 8.89 -3.79
N ARG A 77 4.90 8.69 -3.73
CA ARG A 77 4.27 7.47 -3.20
C ARG A 77 3.55 6.73 -4.32
N VAL A 78 3.84 5.44 -4.47
CA VAL A 78 3.15 4.54 -5.40
C VAL A 78 2.16 3.68 -4.62
N HIS A 79 0.90 3.69 -5.06
CA HIS A 79 -0.17 2.83 -4.57
C HIS A 79 -0.51 1.79 -5.63
N GLN A 80 -0.50 0.52 -5.26
CA GLN A 80 -0.92 -0.53 -6.18
C GLN A 80 -2.43 -0.43 -6.41
N PHE A 81 -2.83 -0.36 -7.68
CA PHE A 81 -4.22 -0.26 -8.09
C PHE A 81 -4.49 -1.26 -9.22
N PRO A 82 -4.70 -2.56 -8.90
CA PRO A 82 -4.92 -3.58 -9.90
C PRO A 82 -6.28 -3.36 -10.58
N LEU A 83 -6.24 -3.05 -11.88
CA LEU A 83 -7.44 -2.77 -12.66
C LEU A 83 -8.13 -4.09 -13.02
N PRO A 84 -9.47 -4.14 -12.95
CA PRO A 84 -10.22 -5.40 -13.09
C PRO A 84 -10.16 -6.01 -14.50
N TYR A 85 -9.67 -5.27 -15.50
CA TYR A 85 -9.56 -5.70 -16.89
C TYR A 85 -8.15 -6.18 -17.27
N HIS A 86 -7.14 -6.03 -16.41
CA HIS A 86 -5.83 -6.64 -16.62
C HIS A 86 -5.82 -8.03 -15.98
N GLN A 87 -5.62 -9.07 -16.80
CA GLN A 87 -5.61 -10.45 -16.35
C GLN A 87 -4.49 -10.65 -15.32
N GLN A 88 -4.84 -11.18 -14.14
CA GLN A 88 -3.92 -11.37 -13.00
C GLN A 88 -3.43 -10.10 -12.29
N ALA A 89 -3.97 -8.90 -12.56
CA ALA A 89 -3.48 -7.68 -11.89
C ALA A 89 -3.53 -7.78 -10.36
N TYR A 90 -4.61 -8.35 -9.80
CA TYR A 90 -4.71 -8.59 -8.37
C TYR A 90 -3.66 -9.58 -7.86
N SER A 91 -3.46 -10.71 -8.55
CA SER A 91 -2.47 -11.73 -8.20
C SER A 91 -1.04 -11.16 -8.22
N VAL A 92 -0.73 -10.33 -9.22
CA VAL A 92 0.57 -9.66 -9.33
C VAL A 92 0.76 -8.63 -8.22
N ALA A 93 -0.29 -7.88 -7.86
CA ALA A 93 -0.24 -6.97 -6.74
C ALA A 93 0.03 -7.68 -5.40
N GLN A 94 -0.63 -8.81 -5.17
CA GLN A 94 -0.35 -9.66 -4.00
C GLN A 94 1.07 -10.22 -4.01
N ALA A 95 1.57 -10.66 -5.17
CA ALA A 95 2.94 -11.16 -5.29
C ALA A 95 3.97 -10.07 -4.94
N SER A 96 3.75 -8.84 -5.42
CA SER A 96 4.60 -7.69 -5.10
C SER A 96 4.60 -7.38 -3.60
N GLU A 97 3.42 -7.32 -2.96
CA GLU A 97 3.33 -7.15 -1.49
C GLU A 97 4.05 -8.27 -0.73
N THR A 98 3.94 -9.53 -1.19
CA THR A 98 4.59 -10.68 -0.57
C THR A 98 6.11 -10.60 -0.65
N ILE A 99 6.65 -10.18 -1.81
CA ILE A 99 8.08 -9.97 -2.00
C ILE A 99 8.58 -8.85 -1.09
N VAL A 100 7.85 -7.73 -1.04
CA VAL A 100 8.20 -6.61 -0.17
C VAL A 100 8.15 -7.01 1.31
N PHE A 101 7.16 -7.80 1.71
CA PHE A 101 7.08 -8.34 3.06
C PHE A 101 8.30 -9.21 3.40
N ALA A 102 8.75 -10.05 2.46
CA ALA A 102 9.88 -10.96 2.67
C ALA A 102 11.25 -10.28 2.60
N LEU A 103 11.43 -9.30 1.70
CA LEU A 103 12.73 -8.69 1.37
C LEU A 103 12.91 -7.27 1.91
N GLY A 104 11.86 -6.67 2.46
CA GLY A 104 11.85 -5.28 2.93
C GLY A 104 11.30 -4.28 1.92
N ARG A 105 10.88 -3.11 2.40
CA ARG A 105 10.14 -2.10 1.60
C ARG A 105 10.92 -1.51 0.44
N ASP A 106 12.25 -1.43 0.57
CA ASP A 106 13.13 -0.89 -0.48
C ASP A 106 13.17 -1.79 -1.73
N SER A 107 12.77 -3.07 -1.60
CA SER A 107 12.71 -4.01 -2.73
C SER A 107 11.60 -3.69 -3.74
N PHE A 108 10.60 -2.89 -3.35
CA PHE A 108 9.49 -2.52 -4.25
C PHE A 108 9.97 -1.76 -5.49
N GLU A 109 10.91 -0.83 -5.31
CA GLU A 109 11.46 -0.06 -6.44
C GLU A 109 12.19 -0.97 -7.43
N THR A 110 12.99 -1.92 -6.93
CA THR A 110 13.68 -2.92 -7.77
C THR A 110 12.69 -3.82 -8.50
N TRP A 111 11.58 -4.20 -7.84
CA TRP A 111 10.52 -4.97 -8.47
C TRP A 111 9.90 -4.20 -9.64
N MET A 112 9.57 -2.92 -9.42
CA MET A 112 9.01 -2.02 -10.45
C MET A 112 9.93 -1.80 -11.64
N ASP A 113 11.26 -1.87 -11.45
CA ASP A 113 12.23 -1.79 -12.56
C ASP A 113 12.30 -3.08 -13.40
N ALA A 114 11.97 -4.23 -12.80
CA ALA A 114 12.13 -5.54 -13.43
C ALA A 114 10.96 -5.93 -14.37
N VAL A 115 9.75 -5.43 -14.09
CA VAL A 115 8.52 -5.74 -14.84
C VAL A 115 8.10 -4.64 -15.80
#